data_AF-A0A3D9E7I8-F1
#
_entry.id   AF-A0A3D9E7I8-F1
#
_cell.length_a   1.000
_cell.length_b   1.000
_cell.length_c   1.000
_cell.angle_alpha   90.00
_cell.angle_beta   90.00
_cell.angle_gamma   90.00
#
_symmetry.space_group_name_H-M   'P 1'
#
loop_
_entity.id
_entity.type
_entity.pdbx_description
1 polymer ?
#
loop_
_entity_poly.entity_id
_entity_poly.type
_entity_poly.pdbx_seq_one_letter_code
_entity_poly.pdbx_strand_id
1 'polypeptide(L)'
;MLFRSGTPRCDTPHSSDIRALERGNTMALTPDDVVTKQFQHVRFKEGFDPDEVDDFLDEIVVEWRKTIAENEELKTKLAAYESGEASPSAGSAPVEAPKVEEPVVAETPAAAPVASAPTNDVEPAAQSAGIIELAQRLHDEHVAEGKAQRDQLIGEAQAQAASIVAEAEQKGREERARLEKERTTLEGRITELRNFERDYRSQLRSYIEGQLRDLDTTATSSGSTPVSAIGL
;
A
#
# COMPACT_ATOMS: atom_id res chain seq x y z
N MET A 1 30.02 -36.73 -47.65
CA MET A 1 30.71 -36.61 -46.35
C MET A 1 31.18 -35.17 -46.24
N LEU A 2 30.52 -34.33 -45.41
CA LEU A 2 30.96 -33.96 -44.05
C LEU A 2 32.14 -32.96 -44.13
N PHE A 3 32.16 -31.71 -43.63
CA PHE A 3 31.34 -31.01 -42.63
C PHE A 3 31.51 -29.49 -42.86
N ARG A 4 30.43 -28.72 -42.64
CA ARG A 4 30.36 -27.26 -42.57
C ARG A 4 29.85 -26.95 -41.16
N SER A 5 30.60 -26.25 -40.31
CA SER A 5 30.14 -25.63 -39.03
C SER A 5 31.37 -25.06 -38.31
N GLY A 6 31.59 -23.74 -38.16
CA GLY A 6 30.60 -22.69 -37.92
C GLY A 6 30.15 -22.73 -36.47
N THR A 7 30.96 -22.20 -35.56
CA THR A 7 30.63 -22.02 -34.14
C THR A 7 29.44 -21.05 -33.98
N PRO A 8 28.32 -21.43 -33.33
CA PRO A 8 27.28 -20.47 -33.01
C PRO A 8 27.63 -19.68 -31.74
N ARG A 9 27.61 -18.35 -31.86
CA ARG A 9 27.55 -17.42 -30.73
C ARG A 9 26.23 -17.66 -29.99
N CYS A 10 26.27 -17.60 -28.66
CA CYS A 10 25.08 -17.55 -27.82
C CYS A 10 24.40 -16.19 -28.01
N ASP A 11 23.37 -16.15 -28.84
CA ASP A 11 22.40 -15.05 -28.85
C ASP A 11 21.52 -15.19 -27.61
N THR A 12 21.70 -14.26 -26.67
CA THR A 12 20.71 -13.97 -25.63
C THR A 12 19.41 -13.56 -26.29
N PRO A 13 18.25 -14.19 -25.97
CA PRO A 13 16.98 -13.78 -26.54
C PRO A 13 16.65 -12.35 -26.09
N HIS A 14 16.33 -11.52 -27.08
CA HIS A 14 15.92 -10.13 -26.92
C HIS A 14 14.68 -10.02 -26.03
N SER A 15 14.66 -8.98 -25.19
CA SER A 15 13.60 -8.57 -24.25
C SER A 15 12.20 -8.36 -24.89
N SER A 16 12.09 -8.41 -26.21
CA SER A 16 10.86 -8.23 -26.97
C SER A 16 9.94 -9.47 -26.99
N ASP A 17 10.47 -10.67 -26.76
CA ASP A 17 9.67 -11.90 -26.88
C ASP A 17 8.91 -12.30 -25.61
N ILE A 18 9.25 -11.75 -24.44
CA ILE A 18 8.45 -11.91 -23.21
C ILE A 18 7.18 -11.03 -23.26
N ARG A 19 7.19 -9.93 -24.02
CA ARG A 19 6.09 -8.96 -24.10
C ARG A 19 4.93 -9.39 -25.01
N ALA A 20 5.08 -10.49 -25.75
CA ALA A 20 4.13 -10.89 -26.78
C ALA A 20 3.12 -11.97 -26.36
N LEU A 21 3.28 -12.59 -25.17
CA LEU A 21 2.38 -13.65 -24.67
C LEU A 21 1.34 -13.19 -23.62
N GLU A 22 1.29 -11.92 -23.23
CA GLU A 22 0.30 -11.38 -22.29
C GLU A 22 -0.82 -10.55 -22.96
N ARG A 23 -1.12 -10.80 -24.25
CA ARG A 23 -2.22 -10.12 -24.97
C ARG A 23 -3.38 -11.04 -25.36
N GLY A 24 -3.58 -12.10 -24.59
CA GLY A 24 -4.79 -12.91 -24.66
C GLY A 24 -5.12 -13.53 -23.30
N ASN A 25 -6.27 -13.15 -22.74
CA ASN A 25 -6.97 -13.80 -21.62
C ASN A 25 -6.86 -13.23 -20.19
N THR A 26 -6.98 -11.92 -19.98
CA THR A 26 -7.26 -11.38 -18.63
C THR A 26 -8.37 -10.33 -18.62
N MET A 27 -9.55 -10.67 -19.13
CA MET A 27 -10.81 -10.07 -18.64
C MET A 27 -11.51 -11.12 -17.78
N ALA A 28 -10.90 -11.39 -16.63
CA ALA A 28 -11.55 -12.08 -15.55
C ALA A 28 -12.31 -11.01 -14.76
N LEU A 29 -13.60 -10.85 -15.10
CA LEU A 29 -14.58 -9.96 -14.48
C LEU A 29 -14.31 -8.44 -14.72
N THR A 30 -15.38 -7.68 -14.98
CA THR A 30 -15.40 -6.22 -14.92
C THR A 30 -16.17 -5.76 -13.68
N PRO A 31 -15.96 -4.51 -13.19
CA PRO A 31 -16.74 -3.99 -12.07
C PRO A 31 -18.26 -4.07 -12.31
N ASP A 32 -18.68 -3.92 -13.57
CA ASP A 32 -20.10 -4.01 -13.94
C ASP A 32 -20.63 -5.46 -13.99
N ASP A 33 -19.76 -6.45 -14.19
CA ASP A 33 -20.11 -7.89 -14.11
C ASP A 33 -20.40 -8.34 -12.67
N VAL A 34 -19.85 -7.65 -11.67
CA VAL A 34 -20.08 -7.93 -10.24
C VAL A 34 -21.42 -7.37 -9.80
N VAL A 35 -21.76 -6.15 -10.22
CA VAL A 35 -23.06 -5.50 -9.92
C VAL A 35 -24.23 -6.28 -10.53
N THR A 36 -24.02 -6.89 -11.70
CA THR A 36 -25.06 -7.68 -12.38
C THR A 36 -25.10 -9.15 -11.93
N LYS A 37 -24.23 -9.56 -11.01
CA LYS A 37 -24.12 -10.96 -10.57
C LYS A 37 -25.22 -11.30 -9.57
N GLN A 38 -26.10 -12.24 -9.94
CA GLN A 38 -27.07 -12.81 -9.01
C GLN A 38 -26.62 -14.18 -8.49
N PHE A 39 -26.63 -14.35 -7.17
CA PHE A 39 -26.33 -15.62 -6.50
C PHE A 39 -27.59 -16.45 -6.28
N GLN A 40 -27.46 -17.77 -6.28
CA GLN A 40 -28.56 -18.68 -5.96
C GLN A 40 -28.79 -18.72 -4.45
N HIS A 41 -30.02 -18.44 -4.01
CA HIS A 41 -30.40 -18.48 -2.60
C HIS A 41 -30.47 -19.93 -2.10
N VAL A 42 -29.59 -20.31 -1.17
CA VAL A 42 -29.56 -21.64 -0.54
C VAL A 42 -30.45 -21.68 0.70
N ARG A 43 -31.56 -22.43 0.66
CA ARG A 43 -32.56 -22.49 1.76
C ARG A 43 -32.34 -23.56 2.82
N PHE A 44 -31.38 -24.46 2.63
CA PHE A 44 -31.22 -25.68 3.45
C PHE A 44 -29.84 -25.82 4.11
N LYS A 45 -28.99 -24.79 4.05
CA LYS A 45 -27.69 -24.70 4.74
C LYS A 45 -27.52 -23.27 5.26
N GLU A 46 -26.73 -23.09 6.33
CA GLU A 46 -26.31 -21.76 6.80
C GLU A 46 -25.68 -21.02 5.61
N GLY A 47 -26.45 -20.09 5.03
CA GLY A 47 -26.06 -19.27 3.91
C GLY A 47 -25.53 -17.94 4.41
N PHE A 48 -24.79 -17.25 3.55
CA PHE A 48 -24.46 -15.84 3.77
C PHE A 48 -25.73 -14.99 3.69
N ASP A 49 -25.81 -13.95 4.50
CA ASP A 49 -26.92 -12.99 4.45
C ASP A 49 -26.85 -12.25 3.10
N PRO A 50 -27.91 -12.28 2.26
CA PRO A 50 -27.91 -11.60 0.97
C PRO A 50 -27.58 -10.11 1.10
N ASP A 51 -28.05 -9.44 2.16
CA ASP A 51 -27.84 -7.99 2.31
C ASP A 51 -26.36 -7.68 2.67
N GLU A 52 -25.72 -8.52 3.50
CA GLU A 52 -24.29 -8.39 3.84
C GLU A 52 -23.39 -8.66 2.63
N VAL A 53 -23.77 -9.62 1.79
CA VAL A 53 -23.07 -9.91 0.54
C VAL A 53 -23.19 -8.73 -0.43
N ASP A 54 -24.37 -8.13 -0.55
CA ASP A 54 -24.59 -6.98 -1.42
C ASP A 54 -23.78 -5.75 -0.95
N ASP A 55 -23.77 -5.44 0.36
CA ASP A 55 -22.98 -4.34 0.94
C ASP A 55 -21.47 -4.53 0.69
N PHE A 56 -20.96 -5.75 0.84
CA PHE A 56 -19.54 -6.06 0.60
C PHE A 56 -19.17 -5.98 -0.89
N LEU A 57 -20.08 -6.38 -1.79
CA LEU A 57 -19.85 -6.27 -3.22
C LEU A 57 -19.84 -4.81 -3.69
N ASP A 58 -20.67 -3.94 -3.11
CA ASP A 58 -20.64 -2.50 -3.39
C ASP A 58 -19.29 -1.86 -2.99
N GLU A 59 -18.74 -2.22 -1.83
CA GLU A 59 -17.40 -1.78 -1.41
C GLU A 59 -16.32 -2.22 -2.40
N ILE A 60 -16.33 -3.50 -2.80
CA ILE A 60 -15.38 -4.04 -3.78
C ILE A 60 -15.48 -3.30 -5.12
N VAL A 61 -16.68 -3.01 -5.62
CA VAL A 61 -16.87 -2.34 -6.91
C VAL A 61 -16.32 -0.90 -6.87
N VAL A 62 -16.51 -0.18 -5.77
CA VAL A 62 -15.95 1.17 -5.58
C VAL A 62 -14.42 1.13 -5.59
N GLU A 63 -13.82 0.22 -4.83
CA GLU A 63 -12.36 0.06 -4.78
C GLU A 63 -11.76 -0.39 -6.12
N TRP A 64 -12.47 -1.27 -6.83
CA TRP A 64 -11.98 -1.78 -8.10
C TRP A 64 -12.06 -0.73 -9.21
N ARG A 65 -13.11 0.10 -9.23
CA ARG A 65 -13.18 1.28 -10.13
C ARG A 65 -12.07 2.28 -9.82
N LYS A 66 -11.81 2.55 -8.53
CA LYS A 66 -10.69 3.40 -8.11
C LYS A 66 -9.35 2.85 -8.59
N THR A 67 -9.13 1.55 -8.43
CA THR A 67 -7.89 0.87 -8.86
C THR A 67 -7.72 0.90 -10.37
N ILE A 68 -8.79 0.80 -11.15
CA ILE A 68 -8.74 0.94 -12.61
C ILE A 68 -8.36 2.38 -12.99
N ALA A 69 -8.99 3.38 -12.38
CA ALA A 69 -8.67 4.79 -12.63
C ALA A 69 -7.22 5.13 -12.28
N GLU A 70 -6.72 4.63 -11.14
CA GLU A 70 -5.32 4.80 -10.73
C GLU A 70 -4.37 4.08 -11.69
N ASN A 71 -4.72 2.89 -12.19
CA ASN A 71 -3.93 2.21 -13.21
C ASN A 71 -3.89 2.98 -14.53
N GLU A 72 -4.98 3.61 -14.94
CA GLU A 72 -5.01 4.46 -16.14
C GLU A 72 -4.17 5.74 -15.94
N GLU A 73 -4.25 6.36 -14.76
CA GLU A 73 -3.42 7.52 -14.41
C GLU A 73 -1.92 7.16 -14.37
N LEU A 74 -1.56 6.01 -13.78
CA LEU A 74 -0.18 5.53 -13.76
C LEU A 74 0.31 5.19 -15.17
N LYS A 75 -0.53 4.58 -16.01
CA LYS A 75 -0.19 4.29 -17.41
C LYS A 75 0.00 5.57 -18.23
N THR A 76 -0.82 6.60 -18.01
CA THR A 76 -0.64 7.89 -18.70
C THR A 76 0.63 8.61 -18.22
N LYS A 77 0.92 8.59 -16.91
CA LYS A 77 2.20 9.10 -16.36
C LYS A 77 3.40 8.36 -16.95
N LEU A 78 3.36 7.02 -16.99
CA LEU A 78 4.42 6.21 -17.59
C LEU A 78 4.55 6.49 -19.09
N ALA A 79 3.45 6.62 -19.82
CA ALA A 79 3.49 6.99 -21.23
C ALA A 79 4.11 8.38 -21.46
N ALA A 80 3.83 9.35 -20.58
CA ALA A 80 4.45 10.70 -20.63
C ALA A 80 5.94 10.68 -20.29
N TYR A 81 6.35 9.85 -19.32
CA TYR A 81 7.77 9.63 -19.01
C TYR A 81 8.50 8.86 -20.12
N GLU A 82 7.85 7.87 -20.74
CA GLU A 82 8.40 7.08 -21.85
C GLU A 82 8.43 7.86 -23.17
N SER A 83 7.50 8.79 -23.41
CA SER A 83 7.49 9.68 -24.58
C SER A 83 8.50 10.83 -24.48
N GLY A 84 9.26 10.92 -23.39
CA GLY A 84 10.31 11.92 -23.21
C GLY A 84 9.81 13.31 -22.83
N GLU A 85 8.55 13.45 -22.42
CA GLU A 85 7.97 14.72 -21.97
C GLU A 85 8.21 14.92 -20.47
N ALA A 86 9.46 15.28 -20.19
CA ALA A 86 9.94 16.08 -19.08
C ALA A 86 9.79 15.54 -17.62
N SER A 87 10.95 15.24 -17.05
CA SER A 87 11.35 15.63 -15.69
C SER A 87 10.68 16.96 -15.28
N PRO A 88 10.10 17.09 -14.07
CA PRO A 88 9.41 18.30 -13.67
C PRO A 88 10.43 19.40 -13.39
N SER A 89 10.55 20.34 -14.32
CA SER A 89 11.12 21.66 -14.06
C SER A 89 10.13 22.70 -14.55
N ALA A 90 9.60 23.45 -13.58
CA ALA A 90 9.16 24.85 -13.62
C ALA A 90 8.28 25.32 -14.80
N GLY A 91 7.13 25.88 -14.46
CA GLY A 91 6.10 26.28 -15.40
C GLY A 91 6.46 27.45 -16.32
N SER A 92 5.77 27.48 -17.45
CA SER A 92 5.23 28.68 -18.12
C SER A 92 4.46 28.24 -19.36
N ALA A 93 3.24 28.73 -19.50
CA ALA A 93 2.51 28.83 -20.76
C ALA A 93 2.28 30.34 -21.03
N PRO A 94 1.92 30.79 -22.24
CA PRO A 94 2.25 30.31 -23.59
C PRO A 94 2.50 31.47 -24.61
N VAL A 95 3.40 31.32 -25.58
CA VAL A 95 3.39 32.14 -26.83
C VAL A 95 4.00 31.28 -27.95
N GLU A 96 3.18 30.59 -28.74
CA GLU A 96 2.65 31.03 -30.04
C GLU A 96 3.75 31.32 -31.09
N ALA A 97 3.92 30.36 -32.01
CA ALA A 97 4.68 30.53 -33.25
C ALA A 97 3.75 31.08 -34.34
N PRO A 98 4.28 31.87 -35.29
CA PRO A 98 4.16 31.39 -36.66
C PRO A 98 5.39 31.65 -37.56
N LYS A 99 5.77 30.58 -38.26
CA LYS A 99 6.12 30.43 -39.69
C LYS A 99 6.39 31.72 -40.51
N VAL A 100 7.47 31.71 -41.31
CA VAL A 100 7.48 31.98 -42.78
C VAL A 100 8.92 31.86 -43.38
N GLU A 101 8.98 31.05 -44.46
CA GLU A 101 9.86 31.06 -45.65
C GLU A 101 11.39 30.82 -45.62
N GLU A 102 11.75 29.69 -46.25
CA GLU A 102 12.94 29.37 -47.08
C GLU A 102 13.42 30.56 -47.96
N PRO A 103 14.71 30.65 -48.42
CA PRO A 103 15.30 29.56 -49.21
C PRO A 103 16.85 29.41 -49.32
N VAL A 104 17.22 28.20 -49.72
CA VAL A 104 18.34 27.77 -50.60
C VAL A 104 19.83 28.00 -50.27
N VAL A 105 20.55 26.89 -50.41
CA VAL A 105 21.81 26.63 -51.15
C VAL A 105 22.87 25.91 -50.32
N ALA A 106 23.35 24.84 -50.94
CA ALA A 106 24.28 23.83 -50.47
C ALA A 106 25.76 24.26 -50.45
N GLU A 107 26.55 23.35 -49.86
CA GLU A 107 27.99 23.07 -50.05
C GLU A 107 29.05 23.89 -49.26
N THR A 108 29.71 23.17 -48.35
CA THR A 108 31.09 23.34 -47.85
C THR A 108 32.10 23.56 -48.99
N PRO A 109 33.20 24.36 -48.85
CA PRO A 109 34.31 24.06 -47.93
C PRO A 109 35.21 25.25 -47.45
N ALA A 110 36.16 24.89 -46.57
CA ALA A 110 37.42 25.51 -46.12
C ALA A 110 37.98 26.84 -46.69
N ALA A 111 38.77 27.48 -45.80
CA ALA A 111 39.94 28.36 -45.99
C ALA A 111 39.75 29.88 -45.77
N ALA A 112 40.77 30.44 -45.11
CA ALA A 112 40.93 31.78 -44.53
C ALA A 112 40.80 32.97 -45.52
N PRO A 113 40.73 34.23 -45.06
CA PRO A 113 41.97 35.03 -44.89
C PRO A 113 41.98 36.16 -43.82
N VAL A 114 43.22 36.63 -43.53
CA VAL A 114 43.72 37.97 -43.07
C VAL A 114 43.19 38.62 -41.77
N ALA A 115 43.98 38.95 -40.73
CA ALA A 115 45.21 39.72 -40.53
C ALA A 115 44.98 41.14 -39.94
N SER A 116 45.72 41.40 -38.85
CA SER A 116 46.22 42.69 -38.32
C SER A 116 45.47 43.34 -37.14
N ALA A 117 46.23 43.52 -36.06
CA ALA A 117 45.90 44.11 -34.76
C ALA A 117 45.64 45.64 -34.79
N PRO A 118 45.22 46.24 -33.66
CA PRO A 118 46.27 46.79 -32.80
C PRO A 118 46.15 46.32 -31.35
N THR A 119 47.32 46.05 -30.78
CA THR A 119 47.61 45.91 -29.36
C THR A 119 47.39 47.25 -28.65
N ASN A 120 46.39 47.31 -27.79
CA ASN A 120 46.38 48.26 -26.68
C ASN A 120 47.02 47.53 -25.50
N ASP A 121 48.32 47.75 -25.32
CA ASP A 121 49.04 47.39 -24.11
C ASP A 121 48.63 48.32 -22.95
N VAL A 122 48.64 47.73 -21.74
CA VAL A 122 48.36 48.31 -20.40
C VAL A 122 46.85 48.36 -20.06
N GLU A 123 46.16 47.46 -19.32
CA GLU A 123 46.47 46.34 -18.40
C GLU A 123 45.39 45.21 -18.52
N PRO A 124 45.59 44.14 -19.29
CA PRO A 124 44.56 43.09 -19.45
C PRO A 124 44.61 42.00 -18.36
N ALA A 125 45.76 41.80 -17.70
CA ALA A 125 45.95 40.76 -16.69
C ALA A 125 45.29 41.11 -15.34
N ALA A 126 45.28 42.39 -14.94
CA ALA A 126 44.66 42.85 -13.69
C ALA A 126 43.13 42.78 -13.75
N GLN A 127 42.53 43.14 -14.89
CA GLN A 127 41.07 43.01 -15.07
C GLN A 127 40.61 41.55 -15.18
N SER A 128 41.40 40.68 -15.81
CA SER A 128 41.12 39.24 -15.86
C SER A 128 41.24 38.58 -14.49
N ALA A 129 42.23 38.97 -13.68
CA ALA A 129 42.39 38.48 -12.31
C ALA A 129 41.22 38.88 -11.40
N GLY A 130 40.72 40.12 -11.52
CA GLY A 130 39.54 40.58 -10.78
C GLY A 130 38.26 39.83 -11.15
N ILE A 131 38.10 39.45 -12.42
CA ILE A 131 36.95 38.65 -12.88
C ILE A 131 37.00 37.22 -12.31
N ILE A 132 38.19 36.61 -12.25
CA ILE A 132 38.35 35.27 -11.66
C ILE A 132 38.07 35.28 -10.16
N GLU A 133 38.55 36.29 -9.43
CA GLU A 133 38.29 36.43 -7.99
C GLU A 133 36.79 36.62 -7.70
N LEU A 134 36.10 37.41 -8.52
CA LEU A 134 34.64 37.57 -8.43
C LEU A 134 33.90 36.26 -8.73
N ALA A 135 34.33 35.53 -9.77
CA ALA A 135 33.75 34.23 -10.11
C ALA A 135 33.94 33.19 -8.99
N GLN A 136 35.11 33.18 -8.34
CA GLN A 136 35.37 32.31 -7.18
C GLN A 136 34.49 32.67 -5.98
N ARG A 137 34.36 33.96 -5.64
CA ARG A 137 33.46 34.40 -4.56
C ARG A 137 32.01 34.00 -4.80
N LEU A 138 31.52 34.23 -6.02
CA LEU A 138 30.14 33.87 -6.38
C LEU A 138 29.93 32.36 -6.36
N HIS A 139 30.94 31.59 -6.76
CA HIS A 139 30.91 30.13 -6.63
C HIS A 139 30.85 29.69 -5.17
N ASP A 140 31.71 30.23 -4.31
CA ASP A 140 31.75 29.88 -2.89
C ASP A 140 30.43 30.26 -2.19
N GLU A 141 29.83 31.39 -2.56
CA GLU A 141 28.51 31.81 -2.10
C GLU A 141 27.43 30.81 -2.50
N HIS A 142 27.33 30.44 -3.78
CA HIS A 142 26.37 29.42 -4.23
C HIS A 142 26.61 28.04 -3.60
N VAL A 143 27.87 27.67 -3.34
CA VAL A 143 28.20 26.43 -2.62
C VAL A 143 27.72 26.51 -1.17
N ALA A 144 27.88 27.66 -0.51
CA ALA A 144 27.40 27.86 0.84
C ALA A 144 25.86 27.84 0.90
N GLU A 145 25.18 28.51 -0.03
CA GLU A 145 23.72 28.49 -0.18
C GLU A 145 23.21 27.08 -0.43
N GLY A 146 23.82 26.33 -1.35
CA GLY A 146 23.43 24.96 -1.65
C GLY A 146 23.62 24.02 -0.45
N LYS A 147 24.69 24.19 0.32
CA LYS A 147 24.90 23.45 1.57
C LYS A 147 23.84 23.80 2.61
N ALA A 148 23.54 25.08 2.80
CA ALA A 148 22.52 25.52 3.74
C ALA A 148 21.13 24.99 3.37
N GLN A 149 20.75 25.05 2.09
CA GLN A 149 19.49 24.50 1.60
C GLN A 149 19.43 22.97 1.77
N ARG A 150 20.51 22.26 1.46
CA ARG A 150 20.59 20.82 1.70
C ARG A 150 20.39 20.49 3.18
N ASP A 151 21.09 21.19 4.07
CA ASP A 151 21.04 20.92 5.50
C ASP A 151 19.65 21.27 6.07
N GLN A 152 19.00 22.32 5.54
CA GLN A 152 17.61 22.64 5.84
C GLN A 152 16.66 21.50 5.41
N LEU A 153 16.76 21.03 4.17
CA LEU A 153 15.91 19.94 3.65
C LEU A 153 16.12 18.64 4.43
N ILE A 154 17.36 18.32 4.80
CA ILE A 154 17.67 17.15 5.63
C ILE A 154 17.04 17.32 7.01
N GLY A 155 17.15 18.49 7.63
CA GLY A 155 16.54 18.79 8.93
C GLY A 155 15.02 18.68 8.90
N GLU A 156 14.37 19.23 7.87
CA GLU A 156 12.92 19.13 7.67
C GLU A 156 12.48 17.68 7.45
N ALA A 157 13.18 16.92 6.59
CA ALA A 157 12.89 15.51 6.35
C ALA A 157 13.07 14.65 7.61
N GLN A 158 14.12 14.91 8.40
CA GLN A 158 14.36 14.22 9.67
C GLN A 158 13.29 14.56 10.71
N ALA A 159 12.86 15.82 10.80
CA ALA A 159 11.79 16.24 11.70
C ALA A 159 10.44 15.59 11.31
N GLN A 160 10.12 15.54 10.02
CA GLN A 160 8.94 14.86 9.52
C GLN A 160 8.99 13.35 9.80
N ALA A 161 10.13 12.70 9.53
CA ALA A 161 10.32 11.29 9.83
C ALA A 161 10.13 10.99 11.33
N ALA A 162 10.70 11.83 12.21
CA ALA A 162 10.54 11.71 13.65
C ALA A 162 9.07 11.88 14.08
N SER A 163 8.33 12.82 13.47
CA SER A 163 6.89 13.00 13.73
C SER A 163 6.08 11.76 13.33
N ILE A 164 6.33 11.22 12.13
CA ILE A 164 5.63 10.03 11.63
C ILE A 164 5.90 8.82 12.53
N VAL A 165 7.15 8.62 12.95
CA VAL A 165 7.51 7.53 13.86
C VAL A 165 6.81 7.71 15.21
N ALA A 166 6.82 8.92 15.78
CA ALA A 166 6.17 9.19 17.06
C ALA A 166 4.65 8.96 17.00
N GLU A 167 3.99 9.37 15.91
CA GLU A 167 2.56 9.11 15.69
C GLU A 167 2.25 7.63 15.50
N ALA A 168 3.07 6.92 14.72
CA ALA A 168 2.91 5.48 14.50
C ALA A 168 3.09 4.68 15.80
N GLU A 169 4.08 5.04 16.61
CA GLU A 169 4.28 4.44 17.93
C GLU A 169 3.13 4.77 18.88
N GLN A 170 2.60 5.99 18.85
CA GLN A 170 1.46 6.39 19.67
C GLN A 170 0.21 5.57 19.32
N LYS A 171 -0.12 5.48 18.03
CA LYS A 171 -1.22 4.62 17.53
C LYS A 171 -0.99 3.16 17.91
N GLY A 172 0.24 2.68 17.77
CA GLY A 172 0.62 1.31 18.18
C GLY A 172 0.43 1.06 19.67
N ARG A 173 0.72 2.03 20.54
CA ARG A 173 0.47 1.94 21.99
C ARG A 173 -1.02 1.93 22.30
N GLU A 174 -1.81 2.77 21.63
CA GLU A 174 -3.26 2.87 21.82
C GLU A 174 -3.97 1.57 21.42
N GLU A 175 -3.66 1.03 20.24
CA GLU A 175 -4.25 -0.25 19.79
C GLU A 175 -3.85 -1.41 20.70
N ARG A 176 -2.59 -1.48 21.13
CA ARG A 176 -2.17 -2.50 22.11
C ARG A 176 -2.91 -2.36 23.44
N ALA A 177 -3.09 -1.13 23.93
CA ALA A 177 -3.83 -0.89 25.16
C ALA A 177 -5.32 -1.26 25.02
N ARG A 178 -5.92 -1.04 23.84
CA ARG A 178 -7.28 -1.48 23.52
C ARG A 178 -7.37 -3.02 23.51
N LEU A 179 -6.50 -3.69 22.76
CA LEU A 179 -6.48 -5.16 22.69
C LEU A 179 -6.26 -5.82 24.05
N GLU A 180 -5.41 -5.23 24.91
CA GLU A 180 -5.20 -5.76 26.26
C GLU A 180 -6.45 -5.60 27.15
N LYS A 181 -7.21 -4.51 27.01
CA LYS A 181 -8.50 -4.34 27.69
C LYS A 181 -9.54 -5.36 27.22
N GLU A 182 -9.62 -5.59 25.91
CA GLU A 182 -10.52 -6.58 25.34
C GLU A 182 -10.14 -8.00 25.80
N ARG A 183 -8.85 -8.32 25.78
CA ARG A 183 -8.30 -9.58 26.28
C ARG A 183 -8.67 -9.82 27.75
N THR A 184 -8.39 -8.86 28.62
CA THR A 184 -8.69 -8.98 30.06
C THR A 184 -10.19 -9.12 30.32
N THR A 185 -11.04 -8.42 29.54
CA THR A 185 -12.50 -8.57 29.60
C THR A 185 -12.94 -9.98 29.21
N LEU A 186 -12.40 -10.51 28.11
CA LEU A 186 -12.70 -11.87 27.65
C LEU A 186 -12.20 -12.93 28.64
N GLU A 187 -10.99 -12.78 29.17
CA GLU A 187 -10.43 -13.66 30.20
C GLU A 187 -11.29 -13.67 31.48
N GLY A 188 -11.79 -12.50 31.89
CA GLY A 188 -12.75 -12.37 32.98
C GLY A 188 -14.03 -13.14 32.72
N ARG A 189 -14.64 -12.96 31.54
CA ARG A 189 -15.88 -13.65 31.14
C ARG A 189 -15.71 -15.16 31.03
N ILE A 190 -14.56 -15.63 30.54
CA ILE A 190 -14.22 -17.07 30.52
C ILE A 190 -14.20 -17.62 31.94
N THR A 191 -13.59 -16.90 32.88
CA THR A 191 -13.49 -17.32 34.28
C THR A 191 -14.87 -17.35 34.94
N GLU A 192 -15.70 -16.34 34.69
CA GLU A 192 -17.09 -16.28 35.15
C GLU A 192 -17.91 -17.46 34.64
N LEU A 193 -17.86 -17.74 33.32
CA LEU A 193 -18.58 -18.86 32.72
C LEU A 193 -18.13 -20.22 33.28
N ARG A 194 -16.82 -20.40 33.52
CA ARG A 194 -16.29 -21.63 34.13
C ARG A 194 -16.78 -21.84 35.57
N ASN A 195 -16.85 -20.76 36.35
CA ASN A 195 -17.38 -20.82 37.71
C ASN A 195 -18.89 -21.08 37.69
N PHE A 196 -19.63 -20.38 36.83
CA PHE A 196 -21.06 -20.61 36.63
C PHE A 196 -21.36 -22.08 36.27
N GLU A 197 -20.60 -22.66 35.34
CA GLU A 197 -20.75 -24.07 34.97
C GLU A 197 -20.50 -25.01 36.15
N ARG A 198 -19.42 -24.78 36.91
CA ARG A 198 -19.09 -25.58 38.10
C ARG A 198 -20.20 -25.51 39.14
N ASP A 199 -20.66 -24.30 39.45
CA ASP A 199 -21.66 -24.04 40.46
C ASP A 199 -23.03 -24.62 40.03
N TYR A 200 -23.41 -24.43 38.77
CA TYR A 200 -24.63 -25.00 38.19
C TYR A 200 -24.63 -26.53 38.25
N ARG A 201 -23.49 -27.17 37.92
CA ARG A 201 -23.34 -28.63 38.03
C ARG A 201 -23.44 -29.11 39.48
N SER A 202 -22.84 -28.39 40.42
CA SER A 202 -22.93 -28.71 41.85
C SER A 202 -24.37 -28.58 42.36
N GLN A 203 -25.06 -27.51 41.95
CA GLN A 203 -26.44 -27.24 42.35
C GLN A 203 -27.41 -28.28 41.76
N LEU A 204 -27.23 -28.64 40.48
CA LEU A 204 -28.01 -29.70 39.84
C LEU A 204 -27.81 -31.05 40.54
N ARG A 205 -26.56 -31.40 40.89
CA ARG A 205 -26.27 -32.62 41.65
C ARG A 205 -26.96 -32.60 43.01
N SER A 206 -26.80 -31.54 43.79
CA SER A 206 -27.41 -31.42 45.11
C SER A 206 -28.95 -31.47 45.05
N TYR A 207 -29.55 -30.89 44.01
CA TYR A 207 -30.99 -30.93 43.81
C TYR A 207 -31.48 -32.36 43.53
N ILE A 208 -30.81 -33.07 42.61
CA ILE A 208 -31.16 -34.47 42.29
C ILE A 208 -30.95 -35.38 43.50
N GLU A 209 -29.83 -35.24 44.23
CA GLU A 209 -29.57 -36.02 45.45
C GLU A 209 -30.60 -35.75 46.54
N GLY A 210 -31.05 -34.50 46.68
CA GLY A 210 -32.15 -34.13 47.57
C GLY A 210 -33.47 -34.81 47.18
N GLN A 211 -33.85 -34.74 45.90
CA GLN A 211 -35.06 -35.41 45.40
C GLN A 211 -35.01 -36.93 45.61
N LEU A 212 -33.86 -37.56 45.39
CA LEU A 212 -33.70 -39.00 45.63
C LEU A 212 -33.86 -39.33 47.12
N ARG A 213 -33.28 -38.53 48.02
CA ARG A 213 -33.41 -38.73 49.47
C ARG A 213 -34.86 -38.54 49.95
N ASP A 214 -35.58 -37.57 49.40
CA ASP A 214 -37.00 -37.35 49.71
C ASP A 214 -37.87 -38.54 49.23
N LEU A 215 -37.54 -39.13 48.08
CA LEU A 215 -38.20 -40.34 47.60
C LEU A 215 -37.89 -41.56 48.50
N ASP A 216 -36.63 -41.74 48.92
CA ASP A 216 -36.22 -42.83 49.82
C ASP A 216 -36.89 -42.72 51.20
N THR A 217 -36.99 -41.49 51.74
CA THR A 217 -37.68 -41.26 53.02
C THR A 217 -39.18 -41.49 52.91
N THR A 218 -39.83 -41.04 51.82
CA THR A 218 -41.26 -41.28 51.55
C THR A 218 -41.55 -42.78 51.36
N ALA A 219 -40.67 -43.51 50.67
CA ALA A 219 -40.78 -44.96 50.52
C ALA A 219 -40.63 -45.68 51.87
N THR A 220 -39.65 -45.28 52.69
CA THR A 220 -39.40 -45.85 54.01
C THR A 220 -40.55 -45.56 54.99
N SER A 221 -41.10 -44.34 55.00
CA SER A 221 -42.25 -43.98 55.85
C SER A 221 -43.51 -44.74 55.44
N SER A 222 -43.70 -44.98 54.14
CA SER A 222 -44.83 -45.78 53.63
C SER A 222 -44.72 -47.26 54.03
N GLY A 223 -43.49 -47.81 54.05
CA GLY A 223 -43.22 -49.18 54.49
C GLY A 223 -43.17 -49.37 56.01
N SER A 224 -42.98 -48.29 56.79
CA SER A 224 -42.82 -48.33 58.24
C SER A 224 -44.11 -48.11 59.03
N THR A 225 -45.30 -48.14 58.41
CA THR A 225 -46.54 -48.20 59.20
C THR A 225 -46.51 -49.49 60.04
N PRO A 226 -46.37 -49.41 61.38
CA PRO A 226 -46.38 -50.62 62.18
C PRO A 226 -47.78 -51.18 62.06
N VAL A 227 -47.91 -52.36 61.45
CA VAL A 227 -49.09 -53.22 61.64
C VAL A 227 -49.13 -53.47 63.14
N SER A 228 -49.85 -52.62 63.84
CA SER A 228 -50.02 -52.73 65.28
C SER A 228 -50.66 -54.08 65.49
N ALA A 229 -49.89 -54.98 66.07
CA ALA A 229 -50.33 -56.24 66.61
C ALA A 229 -51.38 -55.92 67.68
N ILE A 230 -52.63 -55.78 67.25
CA ILE A 230 -53.82 -55.93 68.07
C ILE A 230 -53.90 -57.44 68.34
N GLY A 231 -53.22 -57.84 69.42
CA GLY A 231 -53.43 -59.11 70.10
C GLY A 231 -54.19 -58.83 71.39
N LEU A 232 -55.45 -59.21 71.43
CA LEU A 232 -56.18 -59.92 72.50
C LEU A 232 -57.67 -60.01 72.14
#